data_AF-A0AAX3YSB4-F1
#
_entry.id   AF-A0AAX3YSB4-F1
#
_cell.length_a   1.000
_cell.length_b   1.000
_cell.length_c   1.000
_cell.angle_alpha   90.00
_cell.angle_beta   90.00
_cell.angle_gamma   90.00
#
_symmetry.space_group_name_H-M   'P 1'
#
loop_
_entity.id
_entity.type
_entity.pdbx_description
1 polymer ?
#
loop_
_entity_poly.entity_id
_entity_poly.type
_entity_poly.pdbx_seq_one_letter_code
_entity_poly.pdbx_strand_id
1 'polypeptide(L)'
;MTTLRSIPLALLRMNYRLLRIPLQLIEQVAESRLDEHDRSRLTYEGFLVQCDRTAATHLGDIVAAERAEELRRHILATQMTVALQQRRLEQRREAEAAGRTAQWEERQRHKERLRAAKVVPLFEHIDPPSP
;
A
#
# COMPACT_ATOMS: atom_id res chain seq x y z
N MET A 1 27.43 15.95 -39.81
CA MET A 1 28.62 16.56 -39.19
C MET A 1 28.60 16.28 -37.69
N THR A 2 29.29 15.23 -37.25
CA THR A 2 29.50 14.90 -35.84
C THR A 2 30.51 15.89 -35.27
N THR A 3 30.09 16.73 -34.32
CA THR A 3 30.96 17.68 -33.64
C THR A 3 31.89 16.94 -32.68
N LEU A 4 33.09 17.46 -32.40
CA LEU A 4 34.05 16.81 -31.48
C LEU A 4 33.44 16.47 -30.10
N ARG A 5 32.39 17.21 -29.69
CA ARG A 5 31.61 17.02 -28.46
C ARG A 5 30.66 15.82 -28.50
N SER A 6 30.27 15.33 -29.68
CA SER A 6 29.35 14.20 -29.83
C SER A 6 30.01 12.84 -29.58
N ILE A 7 31.33 12.73 -29.81
CA ILE A 7 32.06 11.45 -29.64
C ILE A 7 32.11 11.05 -28.15
N PRO A 8 32.53 11.92 -27.21
CA PRO A 8 32.51 11.59 -25.78
C PRO A 8 31.12 11.24 -25.25
N LEU A 9 30.08 11.96 -25.68
CA LEU A 9 28.69 11.69 -25.27
C LEU A 9 28.18 10.35 -25.81
N ALA A 10 28.49 10.02 -27.06
CA ALA A 10 28.14 8.72 -27.64
C ALA A 10 28.86 7.57 -26.92
N LEU A 11 30.13 7.75 -26.57
CA LEU A 11 30.89 6.76 -25.81
C LEU A 11 30.31 6.58 -24.39
N LEU A 12 29.99 7.67 -23.69
CA LEU A 12 29.34 7.63 -22.38
C LEU A 12 27.98 6.93 -22.44
N ARG A 13 27.17 7.21 -23.46
CA ARG A 13 25.90 6.52 -23.70
C ARG A 13 26.11 5.02 -23.87
N MET A 14 27.10 4.62 -24.66
CA MET A 14 27.42 3.21 -24.87
C MET A 14 27.88 2.53 -23.59
N ASN A 15 28.73 3.19 -22.80
CA ASN A 15 29.16 2.70 -21.49
C ASN A 15 27.98 2.54 -20.52
N TYR A 16 27.07 3.51 -20.48
CA TYR A 16 25.86 3.41 -19.66
C TYR A 16 25.01 2.21 -20.08
N ARG A 17 24.79 2.02 -21.38
CA ARG A 17 24.03 0.86 -21.90
C ARG A 17 24.67 -0.49 -21.52
N LEU A 18 26.01 -0.56 -21.50
CA LEU A 18 26.72 -1.75 -21.04
C LEU A 18 26.59 -1.96 -19.53
N LEU A 19 26.76 -0.89 -18.73
CA LEU A 19 26.56 -0.92 -17.28
C LEU A 19 25.13 -1.30 -16.89
N ARG A 20 24.15 -1.03 -17.77
CA ARG A 20 22.74 -1.38 -17.54
C ARG A 20 22.51 -2.89 -17.50
N ILE A 21 23.28 -3.69 -18.23
CA ILE A 21 23.10 -5.14 -18.28
C ILE A 21 23.23 -5.78 -16.88
N PRO A 22 24.33 -5.57 -16.13
CA PRO A 22 24.42 -6.12 -14.78
C PRO A 22 23.39 -5.50 -13.82
N LEU A 23 22.99 -4.24 -14.00
CA LEU A 23 21.91 -3.64 -13.20
C LEU A 23 20.57 -4.35 -13.43
N GLN A 24 20.22 -4.66 -14.68
CA GLN A 24 19.02 -5.44 -14.99
C GLN A 24 19.08 -6.86 -14.42
N LEU A 25 20.26 -7.48 -14.36
CA LEU A 25 20.39 -8.79 -13.69
C LEU A 25 20.10 -8.70 -12.19
N ILE A 26 20.55 -7.63 -11.52
CA ILE A 26 20.24 -7.40 -10.11
C ILE A 26 18.75 -7.13 -9.92
N GLU A 27 18.10 -6.40 -10.84
CA GLU A 27 16.65 -6.21 -10.87
C GLU A 27 15.91 -7.56 -10.90
N GLN A 28 16.31 -8.48 -11.78
CA GLN A 28 15.74 -9.84 -11.85
C GLN A 28 15.97 -10.65 -10.56
N VAL A 29 17.14 -10.51 -9.93
CA VAL A 29 17.40 -11.14 -8.64
C VAL A 29 16.50 -10.55 -7.55
N ALA A 30 16.35 -9.22 -7.52
CA ALA A 30 15.46 -8.54 -6.59
C ALA A 30 14.00 -9.00 -6.79
N GLU A 31 13.52 -9.10 -8.02
CA GLU A 31 12.19 -9.64 -8.35
C GLU A 31 11.99 -11.08 -7.86
N SER A 32 13.05 -11.92 -7.93
CA SER A 32 12.97 -13.33 -7.52
C SER A 32 13.10 -13.56 -6.01
N ARG A 33 13.70 -12.62 -5.27
CA ARG A 33 14.06 -12.78 -3.86
C ARG A 33 13.29 -11.89 -2.91
N LEU A 34 12.79 -10.76 -3.39
CA LEU A 34 12.09 -9.75 -2.59
C LEU A 34 10.64 -9.70 -3.02
N ASP A 35 9.75 -9.56 -2.03
CA ASP A 35 8.35 -9.29 -2.31
C ASP A 35 8.21 -8.00 -3.13
N GLU A 36 7.18 -7.94 -3.97
CA GLU A 36 6.91 -6.78 -4.82
C GLU A 36 6.73 -5.49 -4.00
N HIS A 37 6.24 -5.62 -2.76
CA HIS A 37 6.02 -4.49 -1.86
C HIS A 37 7.19 -4.26 -0.89
N ASP A 38 8.30 -4.99 -1.02
CA ASP A 38 9.47 -4.82 -0.17
C ASP A 38 10.08 -3.43 -0.39
N ARG A 39 10.27 -2.69 0.71
CA ARG A 39 10.86 -1.35 0.69
C ARG A 39 12.25 -1.35 0.04
N SER A 40 13.02 -2.42 0.22
CA SER A 40 14.36 -2.59 -0.35
C SER A 40 14.29 -2.67 -1.86
N ARG A 41 13.33 -3.43 -2.40
CA ARG A 41 13.07 -3.56 -3.84
C ARG A 41 12.65 -2.22 -4.44
N LEU A 42 11.65 -1.54 -3.85
CA LEU A 42 11.20 -0.23 -4.32
C LEU A 42 12.29 0.85 -4.27
N THR A 43 13.19 0.78 -3.27
CA THR A 43 14.34 1.69 -3.17
C THR A 43 15.33 1.44 -4.31
N TYR A 44 15.60 0.17 -4.62
CA TYR A 44 16.47 -0.22 -5.73
C TYR A 44 15.89 0.19 -7.09
N GLU A 45 14.62 -0.10 -7.34
CA GLU A 45 13.93 0.31 -8.58
C GLU A 45 13.91 1.84 -8.72
N GLY A 46 13.68 2.58 -7.62
CA GLY A 46 13.77 4.04 -7.58
C GLY A 46 15.17 4.56 -7.96
N PHE A 47 16.23 3.89 -7.51
CA PHE A 47 17.60 4.20 -7.91
C PHE A 47 17.81 3.98 -9.42
N LEU A 48 17.31 2.87 -9.99
CA LEU A 48 17.40 2.62 -11.43
C LEU A 48 16.70 3.70 -12.27
N VAL A 49 15.51 4.15 -11.84
CA VAL A 49 14.81 5.27 -12.48
C VAL A 49 15.69 6.54 -12.51
N GLN A 50 16.42 6.83 -11.43
CA GLN A 50 17.31 7.98 -11.38
C GLN A 50 18.51 7.85 -12.32
N CYS A 51 19.12 6.66 -12.40
CA CYS A 51 20.19 6.38 -13.37
C CYS A 51 19.71 6.60 -14.80
N ASP A 52 18.56 6.01 -15.16
CA ASP A 52 18.02 6.08 -16.51
C ASP A 52 17.61 7.52 -16.89
N ARG A 53 17.00 8.27 -15.97
CA ARG A 53 16.72 9.71 -16.17
C ARG A 53 17.98 10.55 -16.34
N THR A 54 19.03 10.23 -15.59
CA THR A 54 20.31 10.94 -15.69
C THR A 54 20.94 10.70 -17.06
N ALA A 55 20.94 9.45 -17.53
CA ALA A 55 21.42 9.09 -18.87
C ALA A 55 20.57 9.75 -19.97
N ALA A 56 19.24 9.76 -19.83
CA ALA A 56 18.36 10.46 -20.76
C ALA A 56 18.69 11.96 -20.85
N THR A 57 18.81 12.62 -19.70
CA THR A 57 19.00 14.08 -19.61
C THR A 57 20.39 14.50 -20.07
N HIS A 58 21.44 13.82 -19.64
CA HIS A 58 22.82 14.25 -19.87
C HIS A 58 23.45 13.63 -21.12
N LEU A 59 23.00 12.43 -21.50
CA LEU A 59 23.54 11.68 -22.64
C LEU A 59 22.57 11.63 -23.82
N GLY A 60 21.37 12.19 -23.71
CA GLY A 60 20.35 12.11 -24.76
C GLY A 60 19.93 10.68 -25.09
N ASP A 61 19.96 9.77 -24.10
CA ASP A 61 19.59 8.37 -24.33
C ASP A 61 18.07 8.18 -24.24
N ILE A 62 17.42 8.13 -25.39
CA ILE A 62 15.96 7.96 -25.51
C ILE A 62 15.51 6.61 -24.93
N VAL A 63 16.32 5.55 -25.09
CA VAL A 63 15.99 4.21 -24.56
C VAL A 63 16.02 4.21 -23.04
N ALA A 64 16.91 5.00 -22.43
CA ALA A 64 16.91 5.19 -20.98
C ALA A 64 15.68 5.99 -20.53
N ALA A 65 15.27 7.00 -21.29
CA ALA A 65 14.08 7.79 -20.99
C ALA A 65 12.80 6.94 -20.94
N GLU A 66 12.60 6.09 -21.96
CA GLU A 66 11.46 5.17 -22.05
C GLU A 66 11.44 4.17 -20.88
N ARG A 67 12.60 3.59 -20.56
CA ARG A 67 12.73 2.63 -19.46
C ARG A 67 12.47 3.28 -18.10
N ALA A 68 13.01 4.47 -17.83
CA ALA A 68 12.73 5.21 -16.60
C ALA A 68 11.24 5.44 -16.40
N GLU A 69 10.51 5.76 -17.48
CA GLU A 69 9.08 6.03 -17.43
C GLU A 69 8.25 4.75 -17.25
N GLU A 70 8.65 3.65 -17.87
CA GLU A 70 8.07 2.33 -17.63
C GLU A 70 8.24 1.88 -16.17
N LEU A 71 9.48 1.91 -15.66
CA LEU A 71 9.78 1.46 -14.30
C LEU A 71 9.10 2.35 -13.25
N ARG A 72 9.03 3.67 -13.50
CA ARG A 72 8.28 4.59 -12.64
C ARG A 72 6.79 4.26 -12.59
N ARG A 73 6.17 3.91 -13.73
CA ARG A 73 4.76 3.50 -13.77
C ARG A 73 4.55 2.21 -12.98
N HIS A 74 5.46 1.25 -13.07
CA HIS A 74 5.44 0.04 -12.26
C HIS A 74 5.46 0.36 -10.75
N ILE A 75 6.46 1.12 -10.28
CA ILE A 75 6.58 1.53 -8.86
C ILE A 75 5.29 2.18 -8.35
N LEU A 76 4.70 3.10 -9.13
CA LEU A 76 3.47 3.79 -8.74
C LEU A 76 2.26 2.84 -8.66
N ALA A 77 2.15 1.88 -9.58
CA ALA A 77 1.10 0.87 -9.56
C ALA A 77 1.23 -0.03 -8.31
N THR A 78 2.45 -0.42 -7.97
CA THR A 78 2.75 -1.20 -6.77
C THR A 78 2.37 -0.42 -5.50
N GLN A 79 2.79 0.84 -5.39
CA GLN A 79 2.45 1.72 -4.26
C GLN A 79 0.94 1.92 -4.12
N MET A 80 0.23 2.09 -5.24
CA MET A 80 -1.23 2.21 -5.23
C MET A 80 -1.89 0.94 -4.71
N THR A 81 -1.39 -0.23 -5.10
CA THR A 81 -1.89 -1.53 -4.64
C THR A 81 -1.74 -1.69 -3.13
N VAL A 82 -0.57 -1.32 -2.57
CA VAL A 82 -0.35 -1.31 -1.11
C VAL A 82 -1.33 -0.39 -0.41
N ALA A 83 -1.48 0.86 -0.90
CA ALA A 83 -2.37 1.83 -0.29
C ALA A 83 -3.84 1.35 -0.28
N LEU A 84 -4.29 0.72 -1.37
CA LEU A 84 -5.62 0.15 -1.46
C LEU A 84 -5.81 -1.03 -0.49
N GLN A 85 -4.81 -1.90 -0.34
CA GLN A 85 -4.84 -3.00 0.62
C GLN A 85 -4.92 -2.48 2.07
N GLN A 86 -4.11 -1.48 2.41
CA GLN A 86 -4.12 -0.84 3.73
C GLN A 86 -5.49 -0.25 4.04
N ARG A 87 -6.06 0.52 3.10
CA ARG A 87 -7.40 1.10 3.26
C ARG A 87 -8.49 0.05 3.48
N ARG A 88 -8.43 -1.08 2.75
CA ARG A 88 -9.38 -2.19 2.95
C ARG A 88 -9.25 -2.82 4.33
N LEU A 89 -8.03 -2.96 4.84
CA LEU A 89 -7.79 -3.48 6.18
C LEU A 89 -8.31 -2.53 7.26
N GLU A 90 -8.11 -1.23 7.09
CA GLU A 90 -8.64 -0.19 7.99
C GLU A 90 -10.17 -0.24 8.02
N GLN A 91 -10.83 -0.23 6.86
CA GLN A 91 -12.29 -0.33 6.76
C GLN A 91 -12.84 -1.59 7.43
N ARG A 92 -12.15 -2.74 7.29
CA ARG A 92 -12.54 -3.97 7.98
C ARG A 92 -12.44 -3.83 9.49
N ARG A 93 -11.33 -3.28 9.99
CA ARG A 93 -11.13 -3.05 11.43
C ARG A 93 -12.18 -2.11 12.01
N GLU A 94 -12.54 -1.06 11.29
CA GLU A 94 -13.60 -0.12 11.67
C GLU A 94 -14.98 -0.80 11.72
N ALA A 95 -15.33 -1.58 10.69
CA ALA A 95 -16.58 -2.32 10.65
C ALA A 95 -16.68 -3.36 11.78
N GLU A 96 -15.59 -4.07 12.06
CA GLU A 96 -15.52 -5.00 13.20
C GLU A 96 -15.64 -4.27 14.54
N ALA A 97 -15.03 -3.10 14.69
CA ALA A 97 -15.15 -2.29 15.90
C ALA A 97 -16.59 -1.81 16.11
N ALA A 98 -17.25 -1.30 15.06
CA ALA A 98 -18.66 -0.90 15.10
C ALA A 98 -19.60 -2.08 15.40
N GLY A 99 -19.29 -3.27 14.88
CA GLY A 99 -20.03 -4.48 15.21
C GLY A 99 -19.91 -4.85 16.70
N ARG A 100 -18.71 -4.74 17.28
CA ARG A 100 -18.48 -5.02 18.70
C ARG A 100 -19.23 -4.04 19.62
N THR A 101 -19.26 -2.75 19.28
CA THR A 101 -19.99 -1.75 20.08
C THR A 101 -21.49 -1.99 20.03
N ALA A 102 -22.05 -2.26 18.85
CA ALA A 102 -23.48 -2.57 18.69
C ALA A 102 -23.90 -3.81 19.51
N GLN A 103 -23.10 -4.88 19.48
CA GLN A 103 -23.36 -6.07 20.30
C GLN A 103 -23.29 -5.78 21.81
N TRP A 104 -22.38 -4.91 22.24
CA TRP A 104 -22.30 -4.53 23.64
C TRP A 104 -23.54 -3.73 24.08
N GLU A 105 -23.97 -2.77 23.28
CA GLU A 105 -25.18 -1.99 23.53
C GLU A 105 -26.43 -2.86 23.56
N GLU A 106 -26.56 -3.82 22.64
CA GLU A 106 -27.68 -4.77 22.62
C GLU A 106 -27.71 -5.62 23.91
N ARG A 107 -26.55 -6.12 24.35
CA ARG A 107 -26.44 -6.84 25.62
C ARG A 107 -26.82 -5.97 26.82
N GLN A 108 -26.45 -4.70 26.85
CA GLN A 108 -26.86 -3.79 27.92
C GLN A 108 -28.38 -3.58 27.92
N ARG A 109 -28.96 -3.28 26.76
CA ARG A 109 -30.42 -3.13 26.60
C ARG A 109 -31.17 -4.39 27.02
N HIS A 110 -30.68 -5.57 26.64
CA HIS A 110 -31.27 -6.83 27.05
C HIS A 110 -31.23 -7.01 28.58
N LYS A 111 -30.09 -6.73 29.21
CA LYS A 111 -29.97 -6.78 30.69
C LYS A 111 -30.91 -5.79 31.37
N GLU A 112 -31.03 -4.57 30.86
CA GLU A 112 -31.94 -3.55 31.38
C GLU A 112 -33.40 -3.99 31.26
N ARG A 113 -33.80 -4.54 30.11
CA ARG A 113 -35.15 -5.11 29.92
C ARG A 113 -35.45 -6.23 30.90
N LEU A 114 -34.50 -7.16 31.11
CA LEU A 114 -34.65 -8.24 32.09
C LEU A 114 -34.77 -7.70 33.52
N ARG A 115 -33.98 -6.66 33.88
CA ARG A 115 -34.08 -5.99 35.19
C ARG A 115 -35.44 -5.33 35.37
N ALA A 116 -35.92 -4.56 34.39
CA ALA A 116 -37.23 -3.91 34.44
C ALA A 116 -38.37 -4.96 34.57
N ALA A 117 -38.32 -6.03 33.79
CA ALA A 117 -39.30 -7.12 33.85
C ALA A 117 -39.28 -7.88 35.18
N LYS A 118 -38.16 -7.90 35.91
CA LYS A 118 -38.05 -8.52 37.24
C LYS A 118 -38.53 -7.59 38.37
N VAL A 119 -38.58 -6.28 38.16
CA VAL A 119 -39.08 -5.30 39.14
C VAL A 119 -40.60 -5.15 39.06
N VAL A 120 -41.18 -5.28 37.87
CA VAL A 120 -42.64 -5.19 37.63
C VAL A 120 -43.52 -6.27 38.32
N PRO A 121 -43.09 -7.52 38.62
CA PRO A 121 -43.98 -8.50 39.23
C PRO A 121 -44.09 -8.38 40.76
N LEU A 122 -43.34 -7.47 41.43
CA LEU A 122 -43.35 -7.39 42.89
C LEU A 122 -44.52 -6.55 43.45
N PHE A 123 -45.32 -5.90 42.61
CA PHE A 123 -46.41 -5.00 43.03
C PHE A 123 -47.83 -5.57 42.90
N GLU A 124 -48.02 -6.81 42.45
CA GLU A 124 -49.37 -7.41 42.25
C GLU A 124 -49.82 -8.45 43.31
N HIS A 125 -49.25 -8.44 44.51
CA HIS A 125 -49.77 -9.25 45.64
C HIS A 125 -49.92 -8.42 46.90
N ILE A 126 -50.96 -7.59 46.92
CA ILE A 126 -51.56 -7.09 48.15
C ILE A 126 -53.06 -7.40 48.06
N ASP A 127 -53.47 -8.50 48.68
CA ASP A 127 -54.89 -8.77 48.90
C ASP A 127 -55.47 -7.69 49.84
N PRO A 128 -56.65 -7.13 49.54
CA PRO A 128 -57.30 -6.18 50.45
C PRO A 128 -57.82 -6.90 51.70
N PRO A 129 -57.79 -6.25 52.88
CA PRO A 129 -58.29 -6.86 54.11
C PRO A 129 -59.81 -7.07 54.01
N SER A 130 -60.24 -8.30 54.32
CA SER A 130 -61.66 -8.66 54.45
C SER A 130 -62.31 -7.97 55.67
N PRO A 131 -63.62 -7.67 55.60
CA PRO A 131 -64.34 -6.83 56.56
C PRO A 131 -64.53 -7.44 57.95
#